data_AF-A0A0N4VEB9-F1
#
_entry.id   AF-A0A0N4VEB9-F1
#
_cell.length_a   1.000
_cell.length_b   1.000
_cell.length_c   1.000
_cell.angle_alpha   90.00
_cell.angle_beta   90.00
_cell.angle_gamma   90.00
#
_symmetry.space_group_name_H-M   'P 1'
#
loop_
_entity.id
_entity.type
_entity.pdbx_description
1 polymer ?
#
loop_
_entity_poly.entity_id
_entity_poly.type
_entity_poly.pdbx_seq_one_letter_code
_entity_poly.pdbx_strand_id
1 'polypeptide(L)'
;LADVLCIDFLPVRCDACGREFCADHYFYDAHHCEDSVIQRICLSQDVQVPICPLCGKAVPVARDELPDEPMNRHIETGSQSSRGQIYKHRCAVKTCRRRELVPMRCEKCGLNFCLSHRFPADHDCGNQTCSSKISLAG
;
A
#
# COMPACT_ATOMS: atom_id res chain seq x y z
N LEU A 1 12.09 -43.95 -19.74
CA LEU A 1 12.21 -43.12 -20.97
C LEU A 1 11.05 -42.14 -20.91
N ALA A 2 11.14 -40.88 -20.46
CA ALA A 2 12.21 -39.97 -20.06
C ALA A 2 11.73 -39.27 -18.76
N ASP A 3 12.54 -39.17 -17.71
CA ASP A 3 13.39 -38.00 -17.43
C ASP A 3 12.64 -36.67 -17.55
N VAL A 4 12.19 -36.11 -16.43
CA VAL A 4 12.70 -34.85 -15.85
C VAL A 4 12.20 -34.75 -14.41
N LEU A 5 13.10 -35.15 -13.52
CA LEU A 5 13.49 -34.47 -12.29
C LEU A 5 13.03 -32.99 -12.18
N CYS A 6 11.80 -32.74 -11.71
CA CYS A 6 11.37 -31.41 -11.28
C CYS A 6 11.83 -31.16 -9.84
N ILE A 7 13.15 -30.94 -9.71
CA ILE A 7 13.82 -30.48 -8.49
C ILE A 7 13.29 -29.08 -8.09
N ASP A 8 13.03 -28.90 -6.79
CA ASP A 8 12.76 -27.63 -6.09
C ASP A 8 11.34 -27.01 -6.14
N PHE A 9 10.28 -27.78 -5.93
CA PHE A 9 8.99 -27.19 -5.54
C PHE A 9 8.47 -27.77 -4.23
N LEU A 10 8.41 -26.93 -3.20
CA LEU A 10 7.79 -27.25 -1.93
C LEU A 10 6.32 -27.65 -2.22
N PRO A 11 5.88 -28.89 -1.93
CA PRO A 11 4.53 -29.33 -2.25
C PRO A 11 3.52 -28.39 -1.58
N VAL A 12 2.60 -27.84 -2.38
CA VAL A 12 1.59 -26.90 -1.88
C VAL A 12 0.29 -27.67 -1.74
N ARG A 13 -0.26 -27.67 -0.53
CA ARG A 13 -1.52 -28.33 -0.23
C ARG A 13 -2.69 -27.41 -0.56
N CYS A 14 -3.57 -27.83 -1.46
CA CYS A 14 -4.81 -27.12 -1.77
C CYS A 14 -5.66 -26.97 -0.51
N ASP A 15 -6.06 -25.74 -0.19
CA ASP A 15 -6.81 -25.43 1.02
C ASP A 15 -8.27 -25.90 0.97
N ALA A 16 -8.81 -26.17 -0.22
CA ALA A 16 -10.15 -26.73 -0.39
C ALA A 16 -10.18 -28.27 -0.34
N CYS A 17 -9.40 -28.96 -1.19
CA CYS A 17 -9.43 -30.43 -1.27
C CYS A 17 -8.33 -31.15 -0.48
N GLY A 18 -7.38 -30.42 0.12
CA GLY A 18 -6.33 -30.99 0.95
C GLY A 18 -5.28 -31.82 0.18
N ARG A 19 -5.36 -31.92 -1.15
CA ARG A 19 -4.39 -32.64 -1.99
C ARG A 19 -3.15 -31.78 -2.29
N GLU A 20 -2.02 -32.44 -2.50
CA GLU A 20 -0.74 -31.79 -2.77
C GLU A 20 -0.49 -31.68 -4.27
N PHE A 21 -0.09 -30.48 -4.71
CA PHE A 21 0.17 -30.18 -6.11
C PHE A 21 1.49 -29.42 -6.27
N CYS A 22 2.10 -29.51 -7.45
CA CYS A 22 3.21 -28.64 -7.82
C CYS A 22 2.70 -27.23 -8.15
N ALA A 23 3.60 -26.24 -8.18
CA ALA A 23 3.26 -24.83 -8.40
C ALA A 23 2.42 -24.59 -9.68
N ASP A 24 2.64 -25.38 -10.73
CA ASP A 24 1.92 -25.26 -12.00
C ASP A 24 0.49 -25.85 -11.96
N HIS A 25 0.26 -26.85 -11.09
CA HIS A 25 -1.01 -27.58 -11.02
C HIS A 25 -1.82 -27.30 -9.73
N TYR A 26 -1.32 -26.40 -8.87
CA TYR A 26 -1.98 -26.00 -7.63
C TYR A 26 -3.29 -25.21 -7.86
N PHE A 27 -3.39 -24.48 -8.97
CA PHE A 27 -4.57 -23.68 -9.28
C PHE A 27 -5.84 -24.55 -9.38
N TYR A 28 -6.96 -24.03 -8.86
CA TYR A 28 -8.24 -24.74 -8.78
C TYR A 28 -8.76 -25.29 -10.12
N ASP A 29 -8.54 -24.54 -11.20
CA ASP A 29 -8.88 -24.95 -12.57
C ASP A 29 -8.00 -26.10 -13.08
N ALA A 30 -6.70 -26.08 -12.76
CA ALA A 30 -5.73 -27.05 -13.28
C ALA A 30 -6.01 -28.48 -12.77
N HIS A 31 -6.56 -28.62 -11.56
CA HIS A 31 -6.87 -29.93 -10.96
C HIS A 31 -8.36 -30.21 -10.76
N HIS A 32 -9.25 -29.40 -11.35
CA HIS A 32 -10.71 -29.57 -11.31
C HIS A 32 -11.22 -29.93 -9.90
N CYS A 33 -11.01 -29.02 -8.95
CA CYS A 33 -11.25 -29.27 -7.53
C CYS A 33 -12.74 -29.48 -7.20
N GLU A 34 -13.15 -30.75 -6.99
CA GLU A 34 -14.53 -31.15 -6.66
C GLU A 34 -15.09 -30.51 -5.39
N ASP A 35 -14.27 -30.26 -4.36
CA ASP A 35 -14.69 -29.64 -3.10
C ASP A 35 -14.68 -28.10 -3.12
N SER A 36 -14.23 -27.50 -4.22
CA SER A 36 -14.15 -26.06 -4.28
C SER A 36 -15.52 -25.46 -4.62
N VAL A 37 -16.09 -24.73 -3.67
CA VAL A 37 -17.19 -23.77 -3.88
C VAL A 37 -16.85 -22.78 -5.03
N ILE A 38 -15.58 -22.71 -5.44
CA ILE A 38 -15.00 -21.92 -6.53
C ILE A 38 -15.61 -22.26 -7.91
N GLN A 39 -15.95 -23.52 -8.23
CA GLN A 39 -16.61 -23.85 -9.52
C GLN A 39 -18.02 -23.21 -9.64
N ARG A 40 -18.66 -22.83 -8.52
CA ARG A 40 -19.94 -22.09 -8.53
C ARG A 40 -19.76 -20.57 -8.47
N ILE A 41 -18.59 -20.08 -8.06
CA ILE A 41 -18.28 -18.64 -7.90
C ILE A 41 -17.64 -18.04 -9.16
N CYS A 42 -16.88 -18.81 -9.94
CA CYS A 42 -16.27 -18.33 -11.19
C CYS A 42 -17.28 -17.96 -12.29
N LEU A 43 -18.56 -18.33 -12.15
CA LEU A 43 -19.64 -17.84 -13.03
C LEU A 43 -20.15 -16.44 -12.64
N SER A 44 -19.73 -15.91 -11.49
CA SER A 44 -20.09 -14.59 -10.99
C SER A 44 -18.83 -13.76 -10.69
N GLN A 45 -18.04 -13.54 -11.75
CA GLN A 45 -17.06 -12.45 -11.94
C GLN A 45 -16.33 -11.92 -10.70
N ASP A 46 -15.04 -12.26 -10.60
CA ASP A 46 -14.03 -11.50 -9.88
C ASP A 46 -13.90 -10.07 -10.44
N VAL A 47 -14.76 -9.16 -10.01
CA VAL A 47 -14.63 -7.73 -10.30
C VAL A 47 -13.45 -7.19 -9.48
N GLN A 48 -12.28 -7.14 -10.11
CA GLN A 48 -11.11 -6.46 -9.55
C GLN A 48 -11.41 -4.96 -9.45
N VAL A 49 -11.63 -4.47 -8.23
CA VAL A 49 -11.92 -3.05 -7.97
C VAL A 49 -10.63 -2.28 -7.69
N PRO A 50 -10.32 -1.22 -8.45
CA PRO A 50 -9.14 -0.39 -8.22
C PRO A 50 -9.29 0.40 -6.92
N ILE A 51 -8.20 0.51 -6.16
CA ILE A 51 -8.14 1.30 -4.92
C ILE A 51 -7.74 2.73 -5.25
N CYS A 52 -8.51 3.72 -4.78
CA CYS A 52 -8.18 5.12 -4.99
C CYS A 52 -6.92 5.51 -4.18
N PRO A 53 -5.88 6.08 -4.81
CA PRO A 53 -4.63 6.43 -4.12
C PRO A 53 -4.78 7.62 -3.15
N LEU A 54 -5.87 8.40 -3.24
CA LEU A 54 -6.08 9.59 -2.42
C LEU A 54 -6.88 9.31 -1.14
N CYS A 55 -7.75 8.30 -1.15
CA CYS A 55 -8.62 7.99 -0.01
C CYS A 55 -8.52 6.54 0.47
N GLY A 56 -7.86 5.65 -0.28
CA GLY A 56 -7.70 4.24 0.05
C GLY A 56 -8.98 3.41 -0.05
N LYS A 57 -10.07 3.97 -0.59
CA LYS A 57 -11.34 3.23 -0.80
C LYS A 57 -11.32 2.54 -2.15
N ALA A 58 -11.91 1.34 -2.20
CA ALA A 58 -12.20 0.66 -3.46
C ALA A 58 -13.20 1.50 -4.26
N VAL A 59 -12.88 1.76 -5.52
CA VAL A 59 -13.76 2.45 -6.45
C VAL A 59 -14.54 1.39 -7.24
N PRO A 60 -15.87 1.33 -7.12
CA PRO A 60 -16.68 0.39 -7.90
C PRO A 60 -16.57 0.71 -9.39
N VAL A 61 -16.23 -0.30 -10.19
CA VAL A 61 -16.18 -0.21 -11.66
C VAL A 61 -17.28 -1.09 -12.21
N ALA A 62 -18.13 -0.54 -13.09
CA ALA A 62 -19.16 -1.32 -13.77
C ALA A 62 -18.52 -2.26 -14.81
N ARG A 63 -19.19 -3.37 -15.15
CA ARG A 63 -18.66 -4.43 -16.05
C ARG A 63 -18.26 -3.92 -17.45
N ASP A 64 -18.78 -2.76 -17.85
CA ASP A 64 -18.59 -2.16 -19.17
C ASP A 64 -17.92 -0.77 -19.12
N GLU A 65 -17.48 -0.31 -17.95
CA GLU A 65 -16.81 0.98 -17.76
C GLU A 65 -15.31 0.74 -17.57
N LEU A 66 -14.46 1.51 -18.26
CA LEU A 66 -13.02 1.41 -18.06
C LEU A 66 -12.68 1.88 -16.64
N PRO A 67 -11.76 1.21 -15.91
CA PRO A 67 -11.45 1.52 -14.51
C PRO A 67 -11.04 2.98 -14.24
N ASP A 68 -10.49 3.68 -15.23
CA ASP A 68 -9.98 5.05 -15.11
C ASP A 68 -11.10 6.10 -15.00
N GLU A 69 -12.23 5.88 -15.67
CA GLU A 69 -13.35 6.82 -15.72
C GLU A 69 -14.11 6.98 -14.39
N PRO A 70 -14.53 5.89 -13.70
CA PRO A 70 -15.14 5.98 -12.38
C PRO A 70 -14.12 6.40 -11.32
N MET A 71 -12.82 6.09 -11.50
CA MET A 71 -11.74 6.60 -10.65
C MET A 71 -11.61 8.12 -10.74
N ASN A 72 -11.58 8.68 -11.95
CA ASN A 72 -11.53 10.13 -12.17
C ASN A 72 -12.78 10.82 -11.62
N ARG A 73 -13.96 10.30 -11.93
CA ARG A 73 -15.23 10.81 -11.37
C ARG A 73 -15.23 10.76 -9.84
N HIS A 74 -14.69 9.72 -9.22
CA HIS A 74 -14.55 9.60 -7.77
C HIS A 74 -13.58 10.64 -7.18
N ILE A 75 -12.50 10.97 -7.90
CA ILE A 75 -11.53 12.01 -7.50
C ILE A 75 -12.17 13.40 -7.60
N GLU A 76 -12.91 13.68 -8.68
CA GLU A 76 -13.54 14.97 -8.97
C GLU A 76 -14.76 15.26 -8.08
N THR A 77 -15.58 14.25 -7.77
CA THR A 77 -16.77 14.40 -6.89
C THR A 77 -16.42 14.58 -5.41
N GLY A 78 -15.13 14.55 -5.05
CA GLY A 78 -14.69 14.90 -3.71
C GLY A 78 -15.24 13.95 -2.66
N SER A 79 -14.95 12.65 -2.79
CA SER A 79 -15.19 11.75 -1.67
C SER A 79 -14.44 12.31 -0.46
N GLN A 80 -15.18 12.66 0.59
CA GLN A 80 -14.59 13.26 1.78
C GLN A 80 -13.57 12.28 2.34
N SER A 81 -12.30 12.57 2.02
CA SER A 81 -11.15 11.97 2.65
C SER A 81 -11.37 12.15 4.14
N SER A 82 -11.77 11.09 4.84
CA SER A 82 -11.52 11.01 6.27
C SER A 82 -10.00 10.86 6.36
N ARG A 83 -9.35 12.03 6.36
CA ARG A 83 -7.92 12.30 6.26
C ARG A 83 -7.14 11.58 7.35
N GLY A 84 -6.91 10.28 7.16
CA GLY A 84 -5.72 9.65 7.69
C GLY A 84 -4.54 10.38 7.06
N GLN A 85 -4.03 11.39 7.76
CA GLN A 85 -3.05 12.36 7.27
C GLN A 85 -2.03 11.71 6.34
N ILE A 86 -2.17 11.84 5.01
CA ILE A 86 -1.17 11.29 4.08
C ILE A 86 0.13 12.09 4.21
N TYR A 87 -0.01 13.39 4.45
CA TYR A 87 1.07 14.34 4.68
C TYR A 87 1.23 14.59 6.19
N LYS A 88 2.01 13.76 6.87
CA LYS A 88 2.22 13.82 8.33
C LYS A 88 3.43 14.68 8.72
N HIS A 89 4.43 14.79 7.84
CA HIS A 89 5.74 15.31 8.20
C HIS A 89 5.81 16.83 8.02
N ARG A 90 5.48 17.58 9.08
CA ARG A 90 5.47 19.04 9.09
C ARG A 90 6.89 19.62 9.04
N CYS A 91 7.07 20.69 8.26
CA CYS A 91 8.30 21.48 8.27
C CYS A 91 8.47 22.25 9.60
N ALA A 92 9.67 22.22 10.18
CA ALA A 92 10.02 22.93 11.41
C ALA A 92 10.24 24.44 11.23
N VAL A 93 10.37 24.94 10.00
CA VAL A 93 10.47 26.38 9.73
C VAL A 93 9.13 27.05 10.07
N LYS A 94 9.14 28.01 11.00
CA LYS A 94 7.92 28.65 11.55
C LYS A 94 7.05 29.32 10.48
N THR A 95 7.66 29.88 9.44
CA THR A 95 6.97 30.52 8.30
C THR A 95 6.44 29.51 7.28
N CYS A 96 6.85 28.24 7.35
CA CYS A 96 6.46 27.20 6.41
C CYS A 96 5.30 26.35 6.97
N ARG A 97 4.26 26.14 6.16
CA ARG A 97 3.10 25.30 6.51
C ARG A 97 3.05 23.97 5.74
N ARG A 98 4.08 23.66 4.95
CA ARG A 98 4.14 22.44 4.14
C ARG A 98 4.31 21.18 5.00
N ARG A 99 3.75 20.09 4.51
CA ARG A 99 3.83 18.75 5.08
C ARG A 99 4.21 17.79 3.97
N GLU A 100 5.15 16.89 4.23
CA GLU A 100 5.61 15.89 3.28
C GLU A 100 5.04 14.51 3.60
N LEU A 101 5.00 13.62 2.60
CA LEU A 101 4.61 12.22 2.77
C LEU A 101 5.70 11.41 3.48
N VAL A 102 6.96 11.76 3.24
CA VAL A 102 8.14 11.12 3.81
C VAL A 102 8.84 12.06 4.81
N PRO A 103 9.48 11.52 5.86
CA PRO A 103 10.25 12.34 6.77
C PRO A 103 11.54 12.84 6.10
N MET A 104 11.76 14.16 6.14
CA MET A 104 12.98 14.81 5.65
C MET A 104 13.74 15.38 6.84
N ARG A 105 14.48 14.52 7.54
CA ARG A 105 15.25 14.91 8.73
C ARG A 105 16.58 15.52 8.32
N CYS A 106 16.93 16.66 8.92
CA CYS A 106 18.27 17.21 8.77
C CYS A 106 19.27 16.39 9.59
N GLU A 107 20.40 16.02 9.00
CA GLU A 107 21.45 15.24 9.69
C GLU A 107 22.12 16.02 10.82
N LYS A 108 22.14 17.36 10.76
CA LYS A 108 22.80 18.21 11.74
C LYS A 108 21.93 18.50 12.96
N CYS A 109 20.67 18.88 12.76
CA CYS A 109 19.77 19.29 13.85
C CYS A 109 18.67 18.28 14.18
N GLY A 110 18.52 17.20 13.39
CA GLY A 110 17.54 16.13 13.63
C GLY A 110 16.08 16.50 13.37
N LEU A 111 15.78 17.76 13.06
CA LEU A 111 14.42 18.24 12.81
C LEU A 111 13.93 17.91 11.40
N ASN A 112 12.61 17.87 11.24
CA ASN A 112 11.96 17.58 9.96
C ASN A 112 11.68 18.86 9.16
N PHE A 113 12.01 18.82 7.86
CA PHE A 113 11.80 19.94 6.94
C PHE A 113 10.96 19.52 5.73
N CYS A 114 10.58 20.47 4.87
CA CYS A 114 9.98 20.17 3.56
C CYS A 114 11.07 20.07 2.49
N LEU A 115 10.73 19.64 1.28
CA LEU A 115 11.72 19.52 0.20
C LEU A 115 12.47 20.83 -0.11
N SER A 116 11.84 22.00 0.11
CA SER A 116 12.51 23.31 -0.07
C SER A 116 13.36 23.76 1.11
N HIS A 117 13.20 23.18 2.30
CA HIS A 117 13.98 23.56 3.48
C HIS A 117 14.88 22.41 3.98
N ARG A 118 15.09 21.38 3.14
CA ARG A 118 15.86 20.18 3.51
C ARG A 118 17.35 20.49 3.72
N PHE A 119 17.87 21.51 3.05
CA PHE A 119 19.28 21.86 3.15
C PHE A 119 19.53 22.75 4.38
N PRO A 120 20.69 22.59 5.05
CA PRO A 120 21.09 23.43 6.18
C PRO A 120 21.09 24.94 5.93
N ALA A 121 21.23 25.39 4.67
CA ALA A 121 21.21 26.81 4.32
C ALA A 121 19.79 27.40 4.27
N ASP A 122 18.78 26.55 4.09
CA ASP A 122 17.38 26.95 3.93
C ASP A 122 16.60 26.93 5.27
N HIS A 123 17.30 26.69 6.37
CA HIS A 123 16.74 26.76 7.72
C HIS A 123 17.81 27.18 8.72
N ASP A 124 17.37 27.54 9.93
CA ASP A 124 18.28 27.84 11.03
C ASP A 124 18.89 26.53 11.60
N CYS A 125 19.87 26.02 10.86
CA CYS A 125 20.56 24.76 11.13
C CYS A 125 21.68 24.99 12.16
N GLY A 126 21.32 25.28 13.40
CA GLY A 126 22.32 25.48 14.46
C GLY A 126 21.78 26.02 15.78
N ASN A 127 20.71 26.83 15.77
CA ASN A 127 20.22 27.46 17.01
C ASN A 127 19.24 26.60 17.81
N GLN A 128 19.12 25.31 17.51
CA GLN A 128 18.10 24.43 18.08
C GLN A 128 18.76 23.24 18.77
N THR A 129 19.23 23.46 20.00
CA THR A 129 19.74 22.40 20.88
C THR A 129 18.63 21.38 21.15
N CYS A 130 18.96 20.09 20.97
CA CYS A 130 18.14 18.94 21.32
C CYS A 130 17.77 18.95 22.82
N SER A 131 16.64 19.58 23.17
CA SER A 131 16.05 19.44 24.52
C SER A 131 15.32 18.11 24.63
N SER A 132 16.07 17.04 24.89
CA SER A 132 15.51 15.80 25.43
C SER A 132 15.04 16.06 26.85
N LYS A 133 13.76 16.44 27.03
CA LYS A 133 13.13 16.41 28.35
C LYS A 133 12.87 14.95 28.71
N ILE A 134 13.76 14.36 29.51
CA ILE A 134 13.48 13.12 30.23
C ILE A 134 12.48 13.47 31.33
N SER A 135 11.23 13.02 31.18
CA SER A 135 10.23 13.07 32.25
C SER A 135 10.61 12.03 33.30
N LEU A 136 11.12 12.49 34.44
CA LEU A 136 11.30 11.67 35.63
C LEU A 136 9.94 11.56 36.33
N ALA A 137 9.35 10.37 36.33
CA ALA A 137 8.19 10.06 37.17
C ALA A 137 8.69 9.83 38.61
N GLY A 138 8.17 10.64 39.54
CA GLY A 138 8.29 10.44 40.99
C GLY A 138 7.12 9.66 41.55
#